data_AF-A0A0J0YJB2-F1
#
_entry.id   AF-A0A0J0YJB2-F1
#
_cell.length_a   1.000
_cell.length_b   1.000
_cell.length_c   1.000
_cell.angle_alpha   90.00
_cell.angle_beta   90.00
_cell.angle_gamma   90.00
#
_symmetry.space_group_name_H-M   'P 1'
#
loop_
_entity.id
_entity.type
_entity.pdbx_description
1 polymer ?
#
loop_
_entity_poly.entity_id
_entity_poly.type
_entity_poly.pdbx_seq_one_letter_code
_entity_poly.pdbx_strand_id
1 'polypeptide(L)'
;MKKTVTLILVFIISQYKITAQSTTKTHESSNNEVLTRCFEDIPENKYLDSIGSSLAKKKKFCYLWTCLTQLSEENPQLNKAIYNRIKDIAEKLYAENKAVIITDNCENSIEEKNVNGKLIQIINTGICPGCIRFKEFEKGIDLFNNEIKYLFGISK
;
A
#
# COMPACT_ATOMS: atom_id res chain seq x y z
N MET A 1 40.84 -41.96 46.27
CA MET A 1 40.45 -41.37 44.96
C MET A 1 38.95 -41.14 44.95
N LYS A 2 38.52 -40.02 44.36
CA LYS A 2 37.27 -39.30 44.62
C LYS A 2 36.01 -40.10 44.25
N LYS A 3 35.06 -40.16 45.18
CA LYS A 3 33.69 -40.65 44.96
C LYS A 3 32.89 -39.53 44.29
N THR A 4 32.48 -39.71 43.05
CA THR A 4 31.65 -38.73 42.33
C THR A 4 30.20 -38.98 42.71
N VAL A 5 29.66 -38.17 43.63
CA VAL A 5 28.23 -38.06 43.88
C VAL A 5 27.70 -37.00 42.90
N THR A 6 27.16 -37.43 41.77
CA THR A 6 26.48 -36.52 40.84
C THR A 6 25.01 -36.45 41.22
N LEU A 7 24.65 -35.29 41.77
CA LEU A 7 23.33 -34.90 42.23
C LEU A 7 22.27 -35.06 41.11
N ILE A 8 21.29 -35.93 41.31
CA ILE A 8 20.00 -35.89 40.62
C ILE A 8 19.19 -34.78 41.28
N LEU A 9 19.15 -33.56 40.70
CA LEU A 9 18.05 -32.59 40.93
C LEU A 9 18.18 -31.30 40.08
N VAL A 10 17.90 -31.36 38.78
CA VAL A 10 17.19 -30.25 38.09
C VAL A 10 16.22 -30.89 37.10
N PHE A 11 15.15 -31.42 37.69
CA PHE A 11 13.91 -31.75 37.03
C PHE A 11 13.24 -30.42 36.61
N ILE A 12 12.71 -30.38 35.39
CA ILE A 12 11.55 -29.56 34.98
C ILE A 12 11.77 -28.03 34.87
N ILE A 13 12.48 -27.53 33.86
CA ILE A 13 12.09 -26.25 33.17
C ILE A 13 12.47 -26.25 31.67
N SER A 14 12.65 -27.41 30.99
CA SER A 14 12.86 -27.42 29.53
C SER A 14 11.58 -27.50 28.71
N GLN A 15 10.40 -27.51 29.34
CA GLN A 15 9.11 -27.80 28.68
C GLN A 15 8.31 -26.59 28.21
N TYR A 16 8.81 -25.34 28.34
CA TYR A 16 8.05 -24.18 27.84
C TYR A 16 8.97 -23.10 27.30
N LYS A 17 9.58 -23.33 26.14
CA LYS A 17 9.61 -22.35 25.05
C LYS A 17 9.57 -23.08 23.70
N ILE A 18 8.47 -23.78 23.45
CA ILE A 18 7.86 -23.72 22.12
C ILE A 18 7.35 -22.28 22.03
N THR A 19 8.26 -21.35 21.75
CA THR A 19 7.83 -20.11 21.13
C THR A 19 7.26 -20.57 19.81
N ALA A 20 5.94 -20.54 19.71
CA ALA A 20 5.25 -20.62 18.45
C ALA A 20 6.06 -19.74 17.51
N GLN A 21 6.78 -20.39 16.61
CA GLN A 21 7.27 -19.76 15.40
C GLN A 21 5.96 -19.36 14.75
N SER A 22 5.51 -18.14 15.04
CA SER A 22 4.51 -17.52 14.19
C SER A 22 5.16 -17.66 12.84
N THR A 23 4.51 -18.40 11.97
CA THR A 23 4.72 -18.26 10.55
C THR A 23 4.36 -16.80 10.25
N THR A 24 5.25 -15.86 10.57
CA THR A 24 5.53 -14.70 9.75
C THR A 24 5.95 -15.32 8.43
N LYS A 25 4.94 -15.66 7.62
CA LYS A 25 5.13 -15.87 6.20
C LYS A 25 5.87 -14.63 5.73
N THR A 26 7.10 -14.88 5.35
CA THR A 26 7.98 -14.01 4.61
C THR A 26 7.20 -13.50 3.38
N HIS A 27 6.51 -12.37 3.53
CA HIS A 27 5.96 -11.56 2.44
C HIS A 27 6.72 -10.22 2.37
N GLU A 28 8.03 -10.30 2.63
CA GLU A 28 8.95 -9.17 2.61
C GLU A 28 9.35 -8.74 1.18
N SER A 29 8.77 -9.37 0.14
CA SER A 29 8.94 -8.90 -1.24
C SER A 29 7.79 -7.97 -1.65
N SER A 30 8.04 -6.66 -1.53
CA SER A 30 7.50 -5.59 -2.38
C SER A 30 6.00 -5.29 -2.32
N ASN A 31 5.47 -4.91 -1.16
CA ASN A 31 4.15 -4.26 -1.10
C ASN A 31 4.15 -2.78 -1.59
N ASN A 32 5.32 -2.20 -1.92
CA ASN A 32 5.44 -0.95 -2.69
C ASN A 32 5.11 -1.11 -4.18
N GLU A 33 4.76 -2.32 -4.63
CA GLU A 33 4.46 -2.59 -6.04
C GLU A 33 3.29 -1.74 -6.52
N VAL A 34 2.24 -1.52 -5.73
CA VAL A 34 1.10 -0.69 -6.16
C VAL A 34 1.51 0.77 -6.36
N LEU A 35 2.34 1.31 -5.48
CA LEU A 35 2.82 2.70 -5.56
C LEU A 35 3.71 2.91 -6.79
N THR A 36 4.50 1.89 -7.14
CA THR A 36 5.54 1.94 -8.19
C THR A 36 5.16 1.24 -9.49
N ARG A 37 3.98 0.61 -9.57
CA ARG A 37 3.42 0.03 -10.79
C ARG A 37 2.90 1.12 -11.72
N CYS A 38 3.17 0.96 -13.01
CA CYS A 38 2.51 1.71 -14.07
C CYS A 38 1.17 1.03 -14.40
N PHE A 39 0.06 1.73 -14.21
CA PHE A 39 -1.26 1.25 -14.59
C PHE A 39 -1.48 1.53 -16.08
N GLU A 40 -1.29 0.50 -16.90
CA GLU A 40 -1.58 0.54 -18.34
C GLU A 40 -3.10 0.47 -18.60
N ASP A 41 -3.53 0.81 -19.81
CA ASP A 41 -4.94 0.77 -20.25
C ASP A 41 -5.94 1.60 -19.41
N ILE A 42 -5.45 2.67 -18.79
CA ILE A 42 -6.26 3.73 -18.19
C ILE A 42 -6.66 4.76 -19.26
N PRO A 43 -7.84 5.39 -19.16
CA PRO A 43 -8.28 6.38 -20.14
C PRO A 43 -7.25 7.50 -20.39
N GLU A 44 -7.13 7.95 -21.64
CA GLU A 44 -6.25 9.07 -21.97
C GLU A 44 -6.66 10.34 -21.23
N ASN A 45 -5.68 11.14 -20.82
CA ASN A 45 -5.92 12.43 -20.21
C ASN A 45 -5.10 13.47 -21.00
N LYS A 46 -5.77 14.07 -21.99
CA LYS A 46 -5.16 15.03 -22.92
C LYS A 46 -4.35 16.13 -22.24
N TYR A 47 -4.78 16.58 -21.06
CA TYR A 47 -4.03 17.56 -20.28
C TYR A 47 -2.71 16.96 -19.80
N LEU A 48 -2.73 15.86 -19.05
CA LEU A 48 -1.52 15.17 -18.56
C LEU A 48 -0.59 14.75 -19.71
N ASP A 49 -1.17 14.30 -20.82
CA ASP A 49 -0.43 13.89 -22.02
C ASP A 49 0.25 15.07 -22.72
N SER A 50 -0.28 16.29 -22.55
CA SER A 50 0.25 17.54 -23.14
C SER A 50 1.34 18.22 -22.30
N ILE A 51 1.38 18.00 -20.98
CA ILE A 51 2.40 18.61 -20.08
C ILE A 51 3.80 17.98 -20.27
N GLY A 52 3.89 16.92 -21.09
CA GLY A 52 5.12 16.22 -21.41
C GLY A 52 5.53 16.38 -22.86
N SER A 53 6.50 17.25 -23.14
CA SER A 53 7.17 17.36 -24.45
C SER A 53 8.03 16.13 -24.83
N SER A 54 8.05 15.08 -24.02
CA SER A 54 8.75 13.82 -24.31
C SER A 54 7.95 12.59 -23.87
N LEU A 55 8.13 11.46 -24.57
CA LEU A 55 7.49 10.17 -24.29
C LEU A 55 7.70 9.70 -22.83
N ALA A 56 8.85 10.04 -22.24
CA ALA A 56 9.22 9.73 -20.87
C ALA A 56 8.41 10.53 -19.82
N LYS A 57 7.86 11.70 -20.18
CA LYS A 57 6.97 12.48 -19.30
C LYS A 57 5.52 12.00 -19.36
N LYS A 58 5.06 11.50 -20.52
CA LYS A 58 3.72 10.91 -20.68
C LYS A 58 3.51 9.69 -19.77
N LYS A 59 4.52 8.83 -19.65
CA LYS A 59 4.48 7.65 -18.77
C LYS A 59 4.53 7.97 -17.27
N LYS A 60 4.77 9.22 -16.84
CA LYS A 60 4.87 9.51 -15.40
C LYS A 60 3.55 9.35 -14.67
N PHE A 61 2.43 9.65 -15.34
CA PHE A 61 1.10 9.66 -14.70
C PHE A 61 0.37 8.31 -14.75
N CYS A 62 0.99 7.25 -15.24
CA CYS A 62 0.48 5.89 -14.98
C CYS A 62 0.89 5.36 -13.60
N TYR A 63 1.88 5.99 -12.94
CA TYR A 63 2.32 5.59 -11.60
C TYR A 63 1.50 6.30 -10.54
N LEU A 64 0.98 5.54 -9.57
CA LEU A 64 0.22 6.11 -8.45
C LEU A 64 1.07 7.09 -7.65
N TRP A 65 2.32 6.73 -7.32
CA TRP A 65 3.25 7.62 -6.60
C TRP A 65 3.40 9.01 -7.24
N THR A 66 3.53 9.06 -8.56
CA THR A 66 3.59 10.35 -9.27
C THR A 66 2.30 11.13 -9.07
N CYS A 67 1.14 10.49 -9.21
CA CYS A 67 -0.13 11.20 -9.09
C CYS A 67 -0.33 11.77 -7.68
N LEU A 68 0.02 11.00 -6.64
CA LEU A 68 -0.06 11.45 -5.25
C LEU A 68 0.84 12.67 -4.99
N THR A 69 2.00 12.75 -5.64
CA THR A 69 3.00 13.82 -5.42
C THR A 69 2.82 15.07 -6.28
N GLN A 70 1.85 15.09 -7.21
CA GLN A 70 1.72 16.15 -8.23
C GLN A 70 0.49 17.04 -8.06
N LEU A 71 -0.26 16.90 -6.97
CA LEU A 71 -1.22 17.93 -6.57
C LEU A 71 -0.42 19.20 -6.24
N SER A 72 -0.88 20.36 -6.71
CA SER A 72 -0.21 21.65 -6.53
C SER A 72 -1.26 22.73 -6.31
N GLU A 73 -1.10 23.60 -5.32
CA GLU A 73 -2.09 24.65 -5.05
C GLU A 73 -2.19 25.69 -6.20
N GLU A 74 -1.20 25.76 -7.09
CA GLU A 74 -1.07 26.81 -8.11
C GLU A 74 -1.67 26.45 -9.47
N ASN A 75 -1.97 25.17 -9.75
CA ASN A 75 -2.47 24.74 -11.06
C ASN A 75 -3.77 23.93 -10.96
N PRO A 76 -4.94 24.60 -11.01
CA PRO A 76 -6.24 23.95 -10.93
C PRO A 76 -6.51 22.93 -12.04
N GLN A 77 -5.99 23.17 -13.26
CA GLN A 77 -6.17 22.24 -14.39
C GLN A 77 -5.37 20.95 -14.17
N LEU A 78 -4.13 21.08 -13.69
CA LEU A 78 -3.31 19.94 -13.28
C LEU A 78 -3.99 19.16 -12.17
N ASN A 79 -4.45 19.83 -11.11
CA ASN A 79 -5.14 19.16 -9.99
C ASN A 79 -6.35 18.36 -10.45
N LYS A 80 -7.19 18.94 -11.32
CA LYS A 80 -8.35 18.25 -11.87
C LYS A 80 -7.92 17.00 -12.66
N ALA A 81 -6.85 17.12 -13.44
CA ALA A 81 -6.35 16.02 -14.24
C ALA A 81 -5.73 14.90 -13.38
N ILE A 82 -4.97 15.26 -12.33
CA ILE A 82 -4.40 14.32 -11.35
C ILE A 82 -5.50 13.63 -10.54
N TYR A 83 -6.53 14.37 -10.10
CA TYR A 83 -7.68 13.79 -9.40
C TYR A 83 -8.38 12.72 -10.23
N ASN A 84 -8.70 13.04 -11.49
CA ASN A 84 -9.30 12.07 -12.39
C ASN A 84 -8.39 10.84 -12.57
N ARG A 85 -7.08 11.06 -12.68
CA ARG A 85 -6.13 9.95 -12.83
C ARG A 85 -6.05 9.05 -11.58
N ILE A 86 -6.10 9.63 -10.38
CA ILE A 86 -6.16 8.87 -9.12
C ILE A 86 -7.41 7.98 -9.09
N LYS A 87 -8.55 8.52 -9.56
CA LYS A 87 -9.79 7.74 -9.67
C LYS A 87 -9.69 6.60 -10.67
N ASP A 88 -9.17 6.84 -11.88
CA ASP A 88 -8.99 5.81 -12.89
C ASP A 88 -8.14 4.63 -12.34
N ILE A 89 -7.09 4.95 -11.55
CA ILE A 89 -6.25 3.94 -10.91
C ILE A 89 -7.03 3.15 -9.85
N ALA A 90 -7.82 3.82 -9.01
CA ALA A 90 -8.67 3.17 -8.02
C ALA A 90 -9.71 2.24 -8.67
N GLU A 91 -10.31 2.65 -9.79
CA GLU A 91 -11.24 1.83 -10.56
C GLU A 91 -10.57 0.59 -11.18
N LYS A 92 -9.31 0.68 -11.63
CA LYS A 92 -8.56 -0.50 -12.07
C LYS A 92 -8.32 -1.48 -10.94
N LEU A 93 -7.90 -0.99 -9.78
CA LEU A 93 -7.71 -1.82 -8.60
C LEU A 93 -9.03 -2.49 -8.15
N TYR A 94 -10.15 -1.78 -8.26
CA TYR A 94 -11.48 -2.34 -8.05
C TYR A 94 -11.81 -3.46 -9.03
N ALA A 95 -11.56 -3.27 -10.33
CA ALA A 95 -11.75 -4.32 -11.34
C ALA A 95 -10.86 -5.55 -11.08
N GLU A 96 -9.67 -5.35 -10.50
CA GLU A 96 -8.76 -6.43 -10.07
C GLU A 96 -9.14 -7.07 -8.72
N ASN A 97 -10.19 -6.60 -8.04
CA ASN A 97 -10.58 -7.02 -6.68
C ASN A 97 -9.52 -6.77 -5.60
N LYS A 98 -8.69 -5.75 -5.78
CA LYS A 98 -7.62 -5.36 -4.82
C LYS A 98 -7.96 -4.04 -4.17
N ALA A 99 -8.36 -4.06 -2.90
CA ALA A 99 -8.59 -2.82 -2.14
C ALA A 99 -7.26 -2.37 -1.53
N VAL A 100 -6.62 -1.35 -2.09
CA VAL A 100 -5.34 -0.86 -1.56
C VAL A 100 -5.59 0.35 -0.65
N ILE A 101 -5.16 0.26 0.60
CA ILE A 101 -5.21 1.36 1.56
C ILE A 101 -3.78 1.78 1.86
N ILE A 102 -3.44 3.04 1.61
CA ILE A 102 -2.14 3.59 1.93
C ILE A 102 -2.15 4.03 3.39
N THR A 103 -1.25 3.48 4.19
CA THR A 103 -1.14 3.73 5.63
C THR A 103 0.13 4.49 5.97
N ASP A 104 0.12 5.15 7.12
CA ASP A 104 1.23 5.97 7.58
C ASP A 104 2.33 5.19 8.31
N ASN A 105 2.12 3.90 8.57
CA ASN A 105 3.08 2.98 9.14
C ASN A 105 4.10 2.49 8.07
N CYS A 106 5.24 1.94 8.49
CA CYS A 106 6.20 1.29 7.58
C CYS A 106 5.78 -0.12 7.16
N GLU A 107 4.71 -0.63 7.74
CA GLU A 107 4.35 -2.04 7.65
C GLU A 107 3.34 -2.24 6.55
N ASN A 108 3.56 -3.28 5.77
CA ASN A 108 2.58 -3.71 4.80
C ASN A 108 1.84 -4.93 5.32
N SER A 109 0.53 -4.97 5.15
CA SER A 109 -0.28 -6.11 5.56
C SER A 109 -1.35 -6.43 4.53
N ILE A 110 -1.80 -7.68 4.54
CA ILE A 110 -2.89 -8.15 3.72
C ILE A 110 -3.92 -8.75 4.67
N GLU A 111 -5.15 -8.25 4.57
CA GLU A 111 -6.29 -8.79 5.30
C GLU A 111 -7.39 -9.18 4.31
N GLU A 112 -8.14 -10.22 4.65
CA GLU A 112 -9.34 -10.59 3.90
C GLU A 112 -10.56 -10.12 4.66
N LYS A 113 -11.47 -9.43 3.96
CA LYS A 113 -12.69 -8.90 4.55
C LYS A 113 -13.89 -9.29 3.70
N ASN A 114 -14.97 -9.68 4.35
CA ASN A 114 -16.25 -9.83 3.67
C ASN A 114 -16.95 -8.47 3.65
N VAL A 115 -17.13 -7.89 2.46
CA VAL A 115 -17.86 -6.64 2.27
C VAL A 115 -18.99 -6.90 1.29
N ASN A 116 -20.23 -6.65 1.72
CA ASN A 116 -21.45 -6.87 0.94
C ASN A 116 -21.54 -8.29 0.33
N GLY A 117 -21.12 -9.32 1.07
CA GLY A 117 -21.18 -10.71 0.62
C GLY A 117 -20.03 -11.12 -0.31
N LYS A 118 -19.09 -10.23 -0.60
CA LYS A 118 -17.90 -10.51 -1.42
C LYS A 118 -16.66 -10.55 -0.54
N LEU A 119 -15.88 -11.62 -0.66
CA LEU A 119 -14.55 -11.69 -0.06
C LEU A 119 -13.62 -10.77 -0.86
N ILE A 120 -13.08 -9.75 -0.22
CA ILE A 120 -12.13 -8.80 -0.81
C ILE A 120 -10.80 -8.88 -0.07
N GLN A 121 -9.72 -8.71 -0.82
CA GLN A 121 -8.39 -8.55 -0.25
C GLN A 121 -8.13 -7.06 -0.03
N ILE A 122 -7.89 -6.67 1.22
CA ILE A 122 -7.44 -5.34 1.58
C ILE A 122 -5.92 -5.39 1.78
N ILE A 123 -5.21 -4.63 0.96
CA ILE A 123 -3.76 -4.50 0.97
C ILE A 123 -3.44 -3.17 1.64
N ASN A 124 -2.96 -3.22 2.88
CA ASN A 124 -2.43 -2.04 3.54
C ASN A 124 -0.99 -1.84 3.10
N THR A 125 -0.71 -0.73 2.42
CA THR A 125 0.63 -0.37 1.98
C THR A 125 1.17 0.79 2.80
N GLY A 126 2.18 0.50 3.61
CA GLY A 126 2.76 1.45 4.53
C GLY A 126 3.79 2.36 3.86
N ILE A 127 3.71 3.66 4.10
CA ILE A 127 4.75 4.62 3.71
C ILE A 127 5.58 4.95 4.94
N CYS A 128 6.88 4.63 4.93
CA CYS A 128 7.73 4.85 6.08
C CYS A 128 7.82 6.33 6.54
N PRO A 129 7.85 6.59 7.86
CA PRO A 129 8.26 7.88 8.40
C PRO A 129 9.69 8.19 7.92
N GLY A 130 9.85 9.27 7.15
CA GLY A 130 11.14 9.64 6.54
C GLY A 130 11.11 9.68 5.01
N CYS A 131 10.09 9.10 4.36
CA CYS A 131 9.76 9.50 2.99
C CYS A 131 9.37 10.98 3.00
N ILE A 132 9.79 11.76 1.99
CA ILE A 132 9.44 13.18 1.89
C ILE A 132 7.91 13.28 1.75
N ARG A 133 7.23 13.59 2.86
CA ARG A 133 5.80 13.89 2.90
C ARG A 133 5.64 15.40 2.89
N PHE A 134 4.92 15.87 1.91
CA PHE A 134 4.45 17.25 1.84
C PHE A 134 2.93 17.25 1.77
N LYS A 135 2.31 18.39 2.08
CA LYS A 135 0.85 18.54 2.22
C LYS A 135 0.08 17.99 1.02
N GLU A 136 0.63 18.16 -0.19
CA GLU A 136 0.02 17.70 -1.42
C GLU A 136 0.06 16.18 -1.57
N PHE A 137 1.12 15.53 -1.06
CA PHE A 137 1.20 14.08 -1.00
C PHE A 137 0.16 13.47 -0.07
N GLU A 138 -0.04 14.07 1.11
CA GLU A 138 -1.06 13.66 2.07
C GLU A 138 -2.48 13.83 1.50
N LYS A 139 -2.76 14.98 0.87
CA LYS A 139 -4.02 15.20 0.13
C LYS A 139 -4.24 14.13 -0.94
N GLY A 140 -3.20 13.74 -1.66
CA GLY A 140 -3.26 12.69 -2.67
C GLY A 140 -3.65 11.34 -2.06
N ILE A 141 -3.01 10.97 -0.94
CA ILE A 141 -3.30 9.74 -0.20
C ILE A 141 -4.75 9.72 0.28
N ASP A 142 -5.21 10.81 0.88
CA ASP A 142 -6.58 10.92 1.36
C ASP A 142 -7.59 10.76 0.22
N LEU A 143 -7.35 11.40 -0.92
CA LEU A 143 -8.21 11.28 -2.10
C LEU A 143 -8.26 9.83 -2.60
N PHE A 144 -7.10 9.19 -2.75
CA PHE A 144 -7.01 7.80 -3.20
C PHE A 144 -7.70 6.82 -2.24
N ASN A 145 -7.39 6.90 -0.95
CA ASN A 145 -7.96 6.03 0.07
C ASN A 145 -9.48 6.21 0.18
N ASN A 146 -9.99 7.43 0.08
CA ASN A 146 -11.43 7.69 0.07
C ASN A 146 -12.11 7.05 -1.14
N GLU A 147 -11.49 7.11 -2.33
CA GLU A 147 -12.02 6.48 -3.54
C GLU A 147 -12.06 4.95 -3.42
N ILE A 148 -10.97 4.33 -2.94
CA ILE A 148 -10.93 2.89 -2.69
C ILE A 148 -12.00 2.48 -1.68
N LYS A 149 -12.09 3.20 -0.54
CA LYS A 149 -13.11 2.92 0.47
C LYS A 149 -14.52 3.01 -0.10
N TYR A 150 -14.79 4.02 -0.93
CA TYR A 150 -16.07 4.18 -1.61
C TYR A 150 -16.38 3.02 -2.55
N LEU A 151 -15.47 2.70 -3.48
CA LEU A 151 -15.66 1.64 -4.49
C LEU A 151 -15.87 0.26 -3.85
N PHE A 152 -15.14 -0.03 -2.77
CA PHE A 152 -15.22 -1.31 -2.08
C PHE A 152 -16.24 -1.36 -0.94
N GLY A 153 -16.93 -0.25 -0.61
CA GLY A 153 -17.89 -0.19 0.49
C GLY A 153 -17.24 -0.37 1.88
N ILE A 154 -15.99 0.06 2.04
CA ILE A 154 -15.25 0.00 3.31
C ILE A 154 -15.61 1.26 4.11
N SER A 155 -16.20 1.08 5.29
CA SER A 155 -16.55 2.19 6.20
C SER A 155 -15.33 3.03 6.58
N LYS A 156 -15.54 4.35 6.78
CA LYS A 156 -14.48 5.30 7.14
C LYS A 156 -13.80 4.97 8.44
#